data_AF-A0A927NTR9-F1
#
_entry.id   AF-A0A927NTR9-F1
#
_cell.length_a   1.000
_cell.length_b   1.000
_cell.length_c   1.000
_cell.angle_alpha   90.00
_cell.angle_beta   90.00
_cell.angle_gamma   90.00
#
_symmetry.space_group_name_H-M   'P 1'
#
loop_
_entity.id
_entity.type
_entity.pdbx_description
1 polymer ?
#
loop_
_entity_poly.entity_id
_entity_poly.type
_entity_poly.pdbx_seq_one_letter_code
_entity_poly.pdbx_strand_id
1 'polypeptide(L)'
;QGIIASKIAAHAADIAKKIPHAQDLDDQMADARRTFDWQKQWECSIDPTTAKAIRDSRLPEHDDSCSMCGKFCAVRSMNKALNDEYIDIL
;
A
#
# COMPACT_ATOMS: atom_id res chain seq x y z
N GLN A 1 -11.09 -8.07 -15.41
CA GLN A 1 -10.43 -6.82 -15.84
C GLN A 1 -11.43 -5.66 -15.92
N GLY A 2 -12.45 -5.69 -16.81
CA GLY A 2 -13.42 -4.59 -16.95
C GLY A 2 -14.20 -4.20 -15.68
N ILE A 3 -14.73 -5.18 -14.94
CA ILE A 3 -15.49 -4.91 -13.69
C ILE A 3 -14.61 -4.20 -12.63
N ILE A 4 -13.36 -4.63 -12.49
CA ILE A 4 -12.42 -4.02 -11.53
C ILE A 4 -12.09 -2.58 -11.94
N ALA A 5 -11.84 -2.34 -13.23
CA ALA A 5 -11.61 -1.00 -13.75
C ALA A 5 -12.81 -0.07 -13.48
N SER A 6 -14.04 -0.55 -13.71
CA SER A 6 -15.26 0.22 -13.40
C SER A 6 -15.42 0.51 -11.91
N LYS A 7 -15.09 -0.45 -11.03
CA LYS A 7 -15.11 -0.23 -9.57
C LYS A 7 -14.11 0.83 -9.13
N ILE A 8 -12.89 0.81 -9.68
CA ILE A 8 -11.86 1.83 -9.41
C ILE A 8 -12.37 3.21 -9.85
N ALA A 9 -12.96 3.31 -11.05
CA ALA A 9 -13.47 4.57 -11.57
C ALA A 9 -14.63 5.14 -10.72
N ALA A 10 -15.55 4.27 -10.29
CA ALA A 10 -16.66 4.68 -9.42
C ALA A 10 -16.15 5.20 -8.07
N HIS A 11 -15.26 4.44 -7.42
CA HIS A 11 -14.66 4.82 -6.14
C HIS A 11 -13.91 6.16 -6.21
N ALA A 12 -13.11 6.36 -7.26
CA ALA A 12 -12.43 7.63 -7.49
C ALA A 12 -13.41 8.82 -7.63
N ALA A 13 -14.55 8.59 -8.29
CA ALA A 13 -15.59 9.61 -8.41
C ALA A 13 -16.28 9.90 -7.06
N ASP A 14 -16.48 8.89 -6.21
CA ASP A 14 -17.08 9.03 -4.89
C ASP A 14 -16.19 9.89 -3.96
N ILE A 15 -14.88 9.65 -3.97
CA ILE A 15 -13.90 10.50 -3.26
C ILE A 15 -13.93 11.93 -3.80
N ALA A 16 -13.90 12.12 -5.12
CA ALA A 16 -13.91 13.45 -5.73
C ALA A 16 -15.18 14.25 -5.39
N LYS A 17 -16.31 13.57 -5.25
CA LYS A 17 -17.59 14.14 -4.80
C LYS A 17 -17.67 14.38 -3.29
N LYS A 18 -16.64 13.98 -2.52
CA LYS A 18 -16.60 14.05 -1.06
C LYS A 18 -17.77 13.33 -0.41
N ILE A 19 -18.15 12.17 -0.95
CA ILE A 19 -19.15 11.32 -0.29
C ILE A 19 -18.59 10.92 1.08
N PRO A 20 -19.37 11.07 2.18
CA PRO A 20 -18.92 10.70 3.51
C PRO A 20 -18.39 9.25 3.53
N HIS A 21 -17.26 9.05 4.20
CA HIS A 21 -16.59 7.75 4.36
C HIS A 21 -16.01 7.11 3.09
N ALA A 22 -16.09 7.77 1.93
CA ALA A 22 -15.53 7.22 0.69
C ALA A 22 -14.00 7.10 0.73
N GLN A 23 -13.32 8.01 1.45
CA GLN A 23 -11.85 8.00 1.57
C GLN A 23 -11.34 7.07 2.68
N ASP A 24 -12.18 6.69 3.64
CA ASP A 24 -11.76 5.95 4.85
C ASP A 24 -11.05 4.63 4.50
N LEU A 25 -11.41 3.98 3.38
CA LEU A 25 -10.77 2.75 2.92
C LEU A 25 -9.37 3.01 2.35
N ASP A 26 -9.17 4.12 1.63
CA ASP A 26 -7.87 4.54 1.10
C ASP A 26 -6.93 4.92 2.23
N ASP A 27 -7.42 5.63 3.23
CA ASP A 27 -6.63 6.03 4.40
C ASP A 27 -6.17 4.78 5.19
N GLN A 28 -7.06 3.79 5.39
CA GLN A 28 -6.71 2.51 6.00
C GLN A 28 -5.66 1.74 5.18
N MET A 29 -5.79 1.73 3.86
CA MET A 29 -4.81 1.10 2.96
C MET A 29 -3.48 1.84 2.96
N ALA A 30 -3.48 3.17 3.04
CA ALA A 30 -2.28 4.00 3.11
C ALA A 30 -1.52 3.75 4.42
N ASP A 31 -2.22 3.65 5.54
CA ASP A 31 -1.63 3.29 6.83
C ASP A 31 -1.03 1.88 6.80
N ALA A 32 -1.77 0.90 6.27
CA ALA A 32 -1.26 -0.46 6.13
C ALA A 32 0.01 -0.53 5.27
N ARG A 33 0.05 0.24 4.16
CA ARG A 33 1.25 0.36 3.32
C ARG A 33 2.42 1.00 4.06
N ARG A 34 2.16 2.01 4.89
CA ARG A 34 3.19 2.70 5.67
C ARG A 34 3.84 1.77 6.70
N THR A 35 3.05 0.92 7.36
CA THR A 35 3.54 -0.01 8.39
C THR A 35 3.93 -1.39 7.84
N PHE A 36 3.89 -1.58 6.52
CA PHE A 36 4.12 -2.87 5.86
C PHE A 36 3.19 -4.00 6.34
N ASP A 37 1.95 -3.65 6.74
CA ASP A 37 0.91 -4.61 7.07
C ASP A 37 0.26 -5.14 5.78
N TRP A 38 0.89 -6.16 5.21
CA TRP A 38 0.45 -6.77 3.94
C TRP A 38 -0.94 -7.37 4.04
N GLN A 39 -1.28 -7.98 5.17
CA GLN A 39 -2.60 -8.61 5.35
C GLN A 39 -3.69 -7.54 5.30
N LYS A 40 -3.55 -6.47 6.08
CA LYS A 40 -4.52 -5.37 6.08
C LYS A 40 -4.56 -4.65 4.73
N GLN A 41 -3.42 -4.49 4.06
CA GLN A 41 -3.39 -3.93 2.71
C GLN A 41 -4.21 -4.77 1.71
N TRP A 42 -4.14 -6.10 1.79
CA TRP A 42 -4.95 -6.98 0.93
C TRP A 42 -6.43 -6.89 1.28
N GLU A 43 -6.78 -6.88 2.56
CA GLU A 43 -8.17 -6.72 3.04
C GLU A 43 -8.82 -5.42 2.54
N CYS A 44 -8.04 -4.32 2.45
CA CYS A 44 -8.53 -3.06 1.91
C CYS A 44 -8.56 -2.98 0.37
N SER A 45 -7.97 -3.95 -0.34
CA SER A 45 -7.82 -3.86 -1.79
C SER A 45 -9.08 -4.29 -2.55
N ILE A 46 -9.29 -3.71 -3.73
CA ILE A 46 -10.43 -4.05 -4.61
C ILE A 46 -10.33 -5.49 -5.17
N ASP A 47 -9.11 -6.03 -5.28
CA ASP A 47 -8.84 -7.40 -5.74
C ASP A 47 -7.69 -8.04 -4.92
N PRO A 48 -8.02 -8.58 -3.72
CA PRO A 48 -7.02 -9.12 -2.79
C PRO A 48 -6.23 -10.29 -3.36
N THR A 49 -6.90 -11.14 -4.14
CA THR A 49 -6.28 -12.34 -4.74
C THR A 49 -5.19 -11.93 -5.72
N THR A 50 -5.47 -10.97 -6.61
CA THR A 50 -4.47 -10.47 -7.56
C THR A 50 -3.35 -9.74 -6.84
N ALA A 51 -3.67 -8.91 -5.83
CA ALA A 51 -2.66 -8.18 -5.06
C ALA A 51 -1.68 -9.12 -4.35
N LYS A 52 -2.19 -10.20 -3.73
CA LYS A 52 -1.39 -11.22 -3.07
C LYS A 52 -0.52 -11.99 -4.06
N ALA A 53 -1.09 -12.43 -5.18
CA ALA A 53 -0.34 -13.14 -6.22
C ALA A 53 0.82 -12.31 -6.79
N ILE A 54 0.63 -10.99 -6.98
CA ILE A 54 1.70 -10.08 -7.42
C ILE A 54 2.81 -10.01 -6.37
N ARG A 55 2.48 -9.90 -5.08
CA ARG A 55 3.46 -9.87 -3.99
C ARG A 55 4.23 -11.20 -3.92
N ASP A 56 3.54 -12.32 -3.99
CA ASP A 56 4.14 -13.65 -3.92
C ASP A 56 5.10 -13.91 -5.10
N SER A 57 4.76 -13.39 -6.30
CA SER A 57 5.64 -13.47 -7.48
C SER A 57 6.87 -12.57 -7.41
N ARG A 58 6.94 -11.65 -6.43
CA ARG A 58 7.97 -10.63 -6.28
C ARG A 58 8.35 -10.48 -4.81
N LEU A 59 8.97 -11.52 -4.27
CA LEU A 59 9.51 -11.49 -2.91
C LEU A 59 10.67 -10.48 -2.82
N PRO A 60 10.73 -9.66 -1.76
CA PRO A 60 11.80 -8.68 -1.59
C PRO A 60 13.03 -9.34 -0.97
N GLU A 61 14.19 -8.68 -1.05
CA GLU A 61 15.37 -9.07 -0.25
C GLU A 61 15.23 -8.69 1.23
N HIS A 62 14.37 -7.72 1.54
CA HIS A 62 14.09 -7.26 2.91
C HIS A 62 12.58 -7.23 3.16
N ASP A 63 12.13 -7.88 4.24
CA ASP A 63 10.71 -7.97 4.61
C ASP A 63 10.08 -6.61 4.95
N ASP A 64 10.91 -5.64 5.37
CA ASP A 64 10.55 -4.24 5.63
C ASP A 64 10.50 -3.37 4.36
N SER A 65 10.37 -4.01 3.20
CA SER A 65 10.28 -3.36 1.90
C SER A 65 9.39 -4.13 0.92
N CYS A 66 8.93 -3.42 -0.10
CA CYS A 66 8.42 -4.07 -1.32
C CYS A 66 9.60 -4.51 -2.21
N SER A 67 9.31 -5.25 -3.28
CA SER A 67 10.34 -5.73 -4.23
C SER A 67 10.93 -4.66 -5.15
N MET A 68 10.54 -3.39 -5.01
CA MET A 68 10.88 -2.35 -6.00
C MET A 68 12.13 -1.56 -5.61
N CYS A 69 12.18 -1.03 -4.39
CA CYS A 69 13.22 -0.08 -3.98
C CYS A 69 14.31 -0.68 -3.08
N GLY A 70 14.06 -1.84 -2.46
CA GLY A 70 15.00 -2.50 -1.55
C GLY A 70 15.53 -1.55 -0.46
N LYS A 71 16.85 -1.43 -0.37
CA LYS A 71 17.55 -0.57 0.60
C LYS A 71 17.13 0.92 0.51
N PHE A 72 16.69 1.38 -0.66
CA PHE A 72 16.27 2.77 -0.90
C PHE A 72 14.77 3.00 -0.70
N CYS A 73 14.08 2.13 0.03
CA CYS A 73 12.65 2.32 0.30
C CYS A 73 12.39 3.62 1.09
N ALA A 74 11.73 4.58 0.45
CA ALA A 74 11.41 5.89 1.05
C ALA A 74 10.54 5.78 2.31
N VAL A 75 9.55 4.87 2.31
CA VAL A 75 8.64 4.66 3.45
C VAL A 75 9.41 4.13 4.66
N ARG A 76 10.30 3.15 4.44
CA ARG A 76 11.16 2.61 5.49
C ARG A 76 12.06 3.70 6.09
N SER A 77 12.73 4.46 5.24
CA SER A 77 13.60 5.56 5.69
C SER A 77 12.83 6.63 6.45
N MET A 78 11.63 6.99 5.99
CA MET A 78 10.75 7.93 6.70
C MET A 78 10.33 7.40 8.07
N ASN A 79 9.91 6.14 8.17
CA ASN A 79 9.53 5.55 9.46
C ASN A 79 10.71 5.54 10.44
N LYS A 80 11.91 5.16 9.96
CA LYS A 80 13.14 5.21 10.78
C LYS A 80 13.46 6.63 11.24
N ALA A 81 13.37 7.62 10.35
CA ALA A 81 13.57 9.03 10.71
C ALA A 81 12.60 9.49 11.81
N LEU A 82 11.32 9.13 11.70
CA LEU A 82 10.29 9.48 12.68
C LEU A 82 10.47 8.78 14.04
N ASN A 83 11.19 7.66 14.07
CA ASN A 83 11.52 6.90 15.28
C ASN A 83 12.91 7.24 15.85
N ASP A 84 13.60 8.25 15.32
CA ASP A 84 14.99 8.59 15.66
C ASP A 84 15.98 7.41 15.47
N GLU A 85 15.68 6.52 14.53
CA GLU A 85 16.52 5.37 14.19
C GLU A 85 17.59 5.73 13.13
N TYR A 86 18.71 5.01 13.16
CA TYR A 86 19.75 5.15 12.15
C TYR A 86 19.28 4.65 10.77
N ILE A 87 19.52 5.46 9.74
CA ILE A 87 19.12 5.17 8.36
C ILE A 87 20.37 4.85 7.54
N ASP A 88 20.51 3.58 7.18
CA ASP A 88 21.55 3.15 6.24
C ASP A 88 21.01 3.18 4.80
N ILE A 89 21.52 4.13 4.00
CA ILE A 89 21.24 4.27 2.57
C ILE A 89 22.48 4.03 1.67
N LEU A 90 23.63 3.66 2.24
CA LEU A 90 24.89 3.46 1.51
C LEU A 90 25.33 2.01 1.59
#